data_AF-A0A1V3L558-F1
#
_entry.id   AF-A0A1V3L558-F1
#
_cell.length_a   1.000
_cell.length_b   1.000
_cell.length_c   1.000
_cell.angle_alpha   90.00
_cell.angle_beta   90.00
_cell.angle_gamma   90.00
#
_symmetry.space_group_name_H-M   'P 1'
#
loop_
_entity.id
_entity.type
_entity.pdbx_description
1 polymer ?
#
loop_
_entity_poly.entity_id
_entity_poly.type
_entity_poly.pdbx_seq_one_letter_code
_entity_poly.pdbx_strand_id
1 'polypeptide(L)'
;MELNKSQIERIDKLWSFVFAMDDKWITVKPNGDEYKGTPVKISDDGKVIAGMGGRFNGSKISEIRKSFSGPKTPKEFNAQPKKSLSQRSIELKNASLSMRANAKNSDELASAVRKYDDFLTEARHDLRMGMITGEEFSSYRQERNKMYFDWKALRTKENREKGREKARVTREKNKQISQSNQGKKRVATESRYKSSSVHDINNNFKDKFGISFTNGTSLQKELKQAKKDYQSARFGDINEYRDKYNRYMELYSQKGTHPSGIVKGHTSINIDDNSKSAKDMRKMLGQIDSVLSGLQERGFDIKSAMKDRNVSFISGSTSKKGVLGHSWQGRDGIGYFAVHPSKSNDFEKVIKSNNERVNLGKGRWTVGHGENGMVSSYEDYVSATIVHEMAHALGMQKSVKSPERLKNILNQMFQNEKDRTDWIRNNISEYAASNIMETDAELATLVSSPNYKTGTLPKELEDHVYWLFNKRG
;
A
#
# COMPACT_ATOMS: atom_id res chain seq x y z
N MET A 1 53.22 -2.86 66.42
CA MET A 1 53.70 -2.30 65.14
C MET A 1 52.67 -1.25 64.75
N GLU A 2 52.95 0.03 65.00
CA GLU A 2 52.01 1.12 64.75
C GLU A 2 52.15 1.61 63.30
N LEU A 3 51.02 1.73 62.59
CA LEU A 3 50.99 2.20 61.21
C LEU A 3 51.30 3.70 61.17
N ASN A 4 52.17 4.14 60.26
CA ASN A 4 52.53 5.55 60.16
C ASN A 4 51.44 6.36 59.42
N LYS A 5 51.46 7.69 59.59
CA LYS A 5 50.47 8.60 58.97
C LYS A 5 50.32 8.45 57.46
N SER A 6 51.41 8.18 56.73
CA SER A 6 51.38 7.95 55.28
C SER A 6 50.70 6.63 54.91
N GLN A 7 50.82 5.60 55.75
CA GLN A 7 50.12 4.33 55.58
C GLN A 7 48.63 4.48 55.89
N ILE A 8 48.28 5.28 56.91
CA ILE A 8 46.88 5.59 57.24
C ILE A 8 46.23 6.41 56.12
N GLU A 9 46.90 7.44 55.59
CA GLU A 9 46.37 8.22 54.45
C GLU A 9 46.24 7.40 53.16
N ARG A 10 47.15 6.43 52.92
CA ARG A 10 47.01 5.49 51.80
C ARG A 10 45.85 4.52 51.99
N ILE A 11 45.60 4.08 53.21
CA ILE A 11 44.44 3.25 53.55
C ILE A 11 43.16 4.08 53.37
N ASP A 12 43.04 5.30 53.91
CA ASP A 12 41.86 6.15 53.71
C ASP A 12 41.63 6.54 52.24
N LYS A 13 42.69 6.72 51.44
CA LYS A 13 42.56 6.87 49.98
C LYS A 13 42.09 5.60 49.27
N LEU A 14 42.52 4.43 49.73
CA LEU A 14 42.06 3.13 49.20
C LEU A 14 40.60 2.85 49.57
N TRP A 15 40.15 3.23 50.78
CA TRP A 15 38.76 3.08 51.20
C TRP A 15 37.84 4.12 50.54
N SER A 16 38.30 5.36 50.29
CA SER A 16 37.51 6.35 49.53
C SER A 16 37.37 6.01 48.03
N PHE A 17 38.32 5.28 47.44
CA PHE A 17 38.20 4.77 46.05
C PHE A 17 37.27 3.54 45.94
N VAL A 18 37.07 2.81 47.04
CA VAL A 18 36.21 1.60 47.08
C VAL A 18 34.75 1.92 47.38
N PHE A 19 34.43 3.11 47.92
CA PHE A 19 33.05 3.48 48.30
C PHE A 19 32.42 4.66 47.55
N ALA A 20 33.04 5.18 46.50
CA ALA A 20 32.40 6.10 45.56
C ALA A 20 32.15 5.42 44.20
N MET A 21 31.33 4.37 44.21
CA MET A 21 30.76 3.78 43.00
C MET A 21 29.35 4.36 42.84
N ASP A 22 29.25 5.43 42.05
CA ASP A 22 27.99 6.15 41.83
C ASP A 22 26.92 5.27 41.18
N ASP A 23 25.65 5.60 41.45
CA ASP A 23 24.51 5.00 40.76
C ASP A 23 24.61 5.17 39.24
N LYS A 24 24.39 4.09 38.48
CA LYS A 24 24.55 4.09 37.01
C LYS A 24 23.22 3.90 36.30
N TRP A 25 23.05 4.63 35.21
CA TRP A 25 21.94 4.44 34.29
C TRP A 25 22.26 3.33 33.28
N ILE A 26 21.35 2.38 33.15
CA ILE A 26 21.37 1.34 32.12
C ILE A 26 20.10 1.40 31.28
N THR A 27 20.14 0.89 30.04
CA THR A 27 18.94 0.75 29.21
C THR A 27 18.55 -0.71 29.12
N VAL A 28 17.37 -1.06 29.62
CA VAL A 28 16.85 -2.43 29.62
C VAL A 28 15.90 -2.62 28.44
N LYS A 29 16.15 -3.64 27.61
CA LYS A 29 15.29 -4.00 26.48
C LYS A 29 14.56 -5.31 26.76
N PRO A 30 13.37 -5.26 27.40
CA PRO A 30 12.69 -6.48 27.89
C PRO A 30 12.22 -7.43 26.78
N ASN A 31 12.12 -6.95 25.53
CA ASN A 31 11.64 -7.74 24.38
C ASN A 31 12.74 -8.03 23.34
N GLY A 32 14.02 -7.78 23.66
CA GLY A 32 15.15 -7.99 22.75
C GLY A 32 15.70 -6.70 22.13
N ASP A 33 16.87 -6.80 21.51
CA ASP A 33 17.71 -5.64 21.18
C ASP A 33 17.14 -4.70 20.11
N GLU A 34 16.18 -5.17 19.33
CA GLU A 34 15.53 -4.41 18.27
C GLU A 34 14.41 -3.49 18.76
N TYR A 35 14.01 -3.63 20.04
CA TYR A 35 12.91 -2.86 20.63
C TYR A 35 13.42 -1.64 21.43
N LYS A 36 12.56 -0.61 21.55
CA LYS A 36 12.86 0.57 22.38
C LYS A 36 13.11 0.13 23.82
N GLY A 37 14.32 0.41 24.31
CA GLY A 37 14.71 0.13 25.68
C GLY A 37 14.16 1.17 26.65
N THR A 38 14.04 0.77 27.91
CA THR A 38 13.62 1.62 29.01
C THR A 38 14.83 1.93 29.88
N PRO A 39 15.14 3.21 30.15
CA PRO A 39 16.24 3.58 31.04
C PRO A 39 15.88 3.25 32.50
N VAL A 40 16.86 2.72 33.22
CA VAL A 40 16.76 2.30 34.63
C VAL A 40 18.02 2.72 35.35
N LYS A 41 17.88 3.35 36.52
CA LYS A 41 18.97 3.74 37.40
C LYS A 41 19.17 2.65 38.44
N ILE A 42 20.40 2.17 38.58
CA ILE A 42 20.75 1.07 39.49
C ILE A 42 21.88 1.51 40.42
N SER A 43 21.75 1.19 41.71
CA SER A 43 22.79 1.38 42.73
C SER A 43 23.91 0.36 42.55
N ASP A 44 25.05 0.64 43.16
CA ASP A 44 26.21 -0.25 43.10
C ASP A 44 25.91 -1.68 43.61
N ASP A 45 25.04 -1.83 44.60
CA ASP A 45 24.60 -3.13 45.11
C ASP A 45 23.56 -3.85 44.23
N GLY A 46 23.24 -3.29 43.05
CA GLY A 46 22.32 -3.88 42.08
C GLY A 46 20.84 -3.64 42.39
N LYS A 47 20.49 -2.65 43.22
CA LYS A 47 19.10 -2.25 43.46
C LYS A 47 18.63 -1.22 42.46
N VAL A 48 17.38 -1.33 42.03
CA VAL A 48 16.78 -0.34 41.14
C VAL A 48 16.39 0.88 41.97
N ILE A 49 16.87 2.06 41.59
CA ILE A 49 16.60 3.32 42.30
C ILE A 49 15.51 4.12 41.56
N ALA A 50 15.52 4.09 40.23
CA ALA A 50 14.55 4.81 39.41
C ALA A 50 14.36 4.14 38.03
N GLY A 51 13.21 4.34 37.39
CA GLY A 51 12.87 3.76 36.09
C GLY A 51 11.85 2.62 36.16
N MET A 52 11.69 1.86 35.07
CA MET A 52 10.78 0.69 34.97
C MET A 52 9.33 0.91 35.45
N GLY A 53 8.82 2.14 35.40
CA GLY A 53 7.48 2.48 35.90
C GLY A 53 7.31 2.40 37.42
N GLY A 54 8.41 2.45 38.20
CA GLY A 54 8.40 2.53 39.67
C GLY A 54 8.13 1.22 40.41
N ARG A 55 7.73 0.16 39.69
CA ARG A 55 7.37 -1.14 40.29
C ARG A 55 8.48 -1.88 41.01
N PHE A 56 9.74 -1.60 40.67
CA PHE A 56 10.90 -2.33 41.16
C PHE A 56 11.86 -1.46 41.98
N ASN A 57 11.50 -0.18 42.22
CA ASN A 57 12.32 0.73 43.00
C ASN A 57 12.55 0.18 44.41
N GLY A 58 13.80 0.20 44.88
CA GLY A 58 14.23 -0.34 46.17
C GLY A 58 14.55 -1.85 46.17
N SER A 59 14.26 -2.58 45.09
CA SER A 59 14.48 -4.03 45.00
C SER A 59 15.79 -4.39 44.29
N LYS A 60 16.49 -5.41 44.78
CA LYS A 60 17.74 -5.92 44.18
C LYS A 60 17.44 -6.80 42.98
N ILE A 61 18.10 -6.55 41.83
CA ILE A 61 17.78 -7.20 40.56
C ILE A 61 17.92 -8.73 40.61
N SER A 62 18.83 -9.24 41.44
CA SER A 62 19.05 -10.67 41.69
C SER A 62 17.89 -11.36 42.44
N GLU A 63 17.07 -10.60 43.16
CA GLU A 63 15.95 -11.12 43.96
C GLU A 63 14.65 -11.15 43.15
N ILE A 64 14.52 -10.25 42.16
CA ILE A 64 13.33 -10.11 41.30
C ILE A 64 13.00 -11.41 40.53
N ARG A 65 13.95 -12.35 40.36
CA ARG A 65 13.71 -13.68 39.78
C ARG A 65 13.64 -14.85 40.76
N LYS A 66 13.96 -14.67 42.05
CA LYS A 66 13.90 -15.75 43.04
C LYS A 66 12.61 -15.73 43.87
N SER A 67 11.89 -14.61 43.88
CA SER A 67 10.66 -14.42 44.66
C SER A 67 9.47 -13.91 43.84
N PHE A 68 9.30 -14.41 42.60
CA PHE A 68 7.95 -14.37 42.00
C PHE A 68 7.07 -15.44 42.64
N SER A 69 6.73 -15.25 43.91
CA SER A 69 5.52 -15.84 44.47
C SER A 69 4.36 -14.99 43.98
N GLY A 70 3.56 -15.53 43.06
CA GLY A 70 2.23 -15.00 42.78
C GLY A 70 1.40 -14.85 44.07
N PRO A 71 0.19 -14.26 44.01
CA PRO A 71 -0.61 -13.97 45.20
C PRO A 71 -0.71 -15.21 46.11
N LYS A 72 -0.22 -15.07 47.36
CA LYS A 72 -0.32 -16.12 48.38
C LYS A 72 -1.78 -16.20 48.81
N THR A 73 -2.44 -17.33 48.54
CA THR A 73 -3.65 -17.72 49.25
C THR A 73 -3.28 -18.18 50.67
N PRO A 74 -4.04 -17.82 51.71
CA PRO A 74 -3.79 -18.29 53.07
C PRO A 74 -3.95 -19.82 53.14
N LYS A 75 -3.02 -20.48 53.83
CA LYS A 75 -3.17 -21.87 54.25
C LYS A 75 -4.08 -21.92 55.47
N GLU A 76 -5.31 -22.37 55.25
CA GLU A 76 -6.11 -23.22 56.14
C GLU A 76 -7.51 -23.28 55.55
N PHE A 77 -7.99 -24.44 55.11
CA PHE A 77 -9.41 -24.78 55.20
C PHE A 77 -9.60 -26.30 55.19
N ASN A 78 -10.28 -26.74 56.24
CA ASN A 78 -10.79 -28.08 56.49
C ASN A 78 -11.66 -28.62 55.35
N ALA A 79 -11.81 -29.94 55.35
CA ALA A 79 -12.66 -30.68 54.43
C ALA A 79 -14.15 -30.29 54.51
N GLN A 80 -14.78 -30.24 53.32
CA GLN A 80 -16.21 -30.20 52.93
C GLN A 80 -16.87 -28.81 52.67
N PRO A 81 -17.85 -28.66 51.74
CA PRO A 81 -18.26 -29.49 50.59
C PRO A 81 -18.07 -28.77 49.23
N LYS A 82 -18.16 -29.53 48.12
CA LYS A 82 -18.13 -29.02 46.74
C LYS A 82 -19.30 -28.03 46.47
N LYS A 83 -19.00 -26.73 46.31
CA LYS A 83 -19.78 -25.70 45.56
C LYS A 83 -19.05 -24.35 45.71
N SER A 84 -18.96 -23.44 44.75
CA SER A 84 -19.22 -23.42 43.30
C SER A 84 -18.84 -22.00 42.84
N LEU A 85 -18.76 -21.78 41.52
CA LEU A 85 -18.80 -20.46 40.87
C LEU A 85 -19.72 -19.48 41.62
N SER A 86 -19.35 -18.20 41.69
CA SER A 86 -20.22 -17.21 42.33
C SER A 86 -21.58 -17.15 41.64
N GLN A 87 -22.62 -16.79 42.40
CA GLN A 87 -23.96 -16.54 41.88
C GLN A 87 -23.91 -15.63 40.65
N ARG A 88 -23.09 -14.57 40.72
CA ARG A 88 -22.85 -13.62 39.64
C ARG A 88 -22.24 -14.29 38.40
N SER A 89 -21.31 -15.23 38.56
CA SER A 89 -20.70 -15.94 37.43
C SER A 89 -21.65 -16.93 36.76
N ILE A 90 -22.47 -17.62 37.55
CA ILE A 90 -23.53 -18.49 37.03
C ILE A 90 -24.59 -17.66 36.28
N GLU A 91 -24.95 -16.49 36.81
CA GLU A 91 -25.80 -15.53 36.13
C GLU A 91 -25.18 -15.03 34.83
N LEU A 92 -23.88 -14.71 34.80
CA LEU A 92 -23.18 -14.32 33.57
C LEU A 92 -23.17 -15.43 32.54
N LYS A 93 -22.94 -16.68 32.94
CA LYS A 93 -23.03 -17.85 32.06
C LYS A 93 -24.44 -17.98 31.46
N ASN A 94 -25.46 -18.01 32.31
CA ASN A 94 -26.85 -18.19 31.89
C ASN A 94 -27.35 -17.02 31.03
N ALA A 95 -27.00 -15.78 31.39
CA ALA A 95 -27.31 -14.60 30.60
C ALA A 95 -26.63 -14.65 29.23
N SER A 96 -25.36 -15.10 29.16
CA SER A 96 -24.65 -15.24 27.90
C SER A 96 -25.26 -16.32 26.99
N LEU A 97 -25.72 -17.44 27.57
CA LEU A 97 -26.39 -18.51 26.83
C LEU A 97 -27.77 -18.09 26.33
N SER A 98 -28.54 -17.38 27.16
CA SER A 98 -29.81 -16.78 26.76
C SER A 98 -29.64 -15.73 25.66
N MET A 99 -28.61 -14.86 25.77
CA MET A 99 -28.29 -13.88 24.73
C MET A 99 -27.90 -14.55 23.42
N ARG A 100 -27.15 -15.65 23.46
CA ARG A 100 -26.83 -16.42 22.25
C ARG A 100 -28.06 -17.05 21.60
N ALA A 101 -28.97 -17.62 22.40
CA ALA A 101 -30.19 -18.24 21.88
C ALA A 101 -31.11 -17.22 21.19
N ASN A 102 -31.10 -15.97 21.65
CA ASN A 102 -31.97 -14.90 21.16
C ASN A 102 -31.29 -13.92 20.19
N ALA A 103 -30.00 -14.11 19.90
CA ALA A 103 -29.24 -13.17 19.09
C ALA A 103 -29.72 -13.17 17.62
N LYS A 104 -30.04 -11.99 17.11
CA LYS A 104 -30.54 -11.76 15.74
C LYS A 104 -29.47 -11.25 14.79
N ASN A 105 -28.35 -10.74 15.33
CA ASN A 105 -27.26 -10.18 14.56
C ASN A 105 -25.89 -10.50 15.19
N SER A 106 -24.83 -10.22 14.43
CA SER A 106 -23.47 -10.52 14.87
C SER A 106 -22.99 -9.67 16.05
N ASP A 107 -23.57 -8.49 16.31
CA ASP A 107 -23.17 -7.65 17.44
C ASP A 107 -23.75 -8.16 18.77
N GLU A 108 -24.97 -8.69 18.75
CA GLU A 108 -25.60 -9.38 19.87
C GLU A 108 -24.85 -10.67 20.24
N LEU A 109 -24.45 -11.47 19.23
CA LEU A 109 -23.59 -12.63 19.46
C LEU A 109 -22.20 -12.24 20.00
N ALA A 110 -21.61 -11.14 19.53
CA ALA A 110 -20.34 -10.64 20.06
C ALA A 110 -20.47 -10.27 21.55
N SER A 111 -21.60 -9.66 21.92
CA SER A 111 -21.90 -9.28 23.30
C SER A 111 -22.09 -10.50 24.20
N ALA A 112 -22.73 -11.56 23.69
CA ALA A 112 -22.87 -12.84 24.39
C ALA A 112 -21.50 -13.52 24.61
N VAL A 113 -20.61 -13.51 23.60
CA VAL A 113 -19.26 -14.08 23.70
C VAL A 113 -18.42 -13.36 24.77
N ARG A 114 -18.46 -12.02 24.79
CA ARG A 114 -17.69 -11.22 25.78
C ARG A 114 -18.13 -11.52 27.22
N LYS A 115 -19.44 -11.56 27.47
CA LYS A 115 -19.98 -11.90 28.79
C LYS A 115 -19.64 -13.34 29.22
N TYR A 116 -19.54 -14.27 28.26
CA TYR A 116 -19.09 -15.64 28.55
C TYR A 116 -17.58 -15.71 28.83
N ASP A 117 -16.76 -14.86 28.19
CA ASP A 117 -15.33 -14.74 28.51
C ASP A 117 -15.09 -14.19 29.94
N ASP A 118 -15.97 -13.29 30.43
CA ASP A 118 -15.95 -12.84 31.83
C ASP A 118 -16.21 -14.01 32.79
N PHE A 119 -17.21 -14.85 32.50
CA PHE A 119 -17.47 -16.09 33.23
C PHE A 119 -16.27 -17.06 33.20
N LEU A 120 -15.64 -17.27 32.03
CA LEU A 120 -14.47 -18.14 31.90
C LEU A 120 -13.27 -17.67 32.71
N THR A 121 -13.18 -16.38 33.00
CA THR A 121 -12.12 -15.82 33.83
C THR A 121 -12.25 -16.28 35.27
N GLU A 122 -13.48 -16.30 35.80
CA GLU A 122 -13.78 -16.80 37.14
C GLU A 122 -13.69 -18.33 37.20
N ALA A 123 -14.22 -19.04 36.19
CA ALA A 123 -14.08 -20.50 36.11
C ALA A 123 -12.61 -20.95 36.07
N ARG A 124 -11.71 -20.16 35.48
CA ARG A 124 -10.27 -20.45 35.49
C ARG A 124 -9.66 -20.30 36.88
N HIS A 125 -10.11 -19.31 37.64
CA HIS A 125 -9.71 -19.13 39.03
C HIS A 125 -10.15 -20.34 39.87
N ASP A 126 -11.38 -20.80 39.68
CA ASP A 126 -11.95 -21.93 40.41
C ASP A 126 -11.26 -23.25 40.06
N LEU A 127 -10.86 -23.44 38.80
CA LEU A 127 -10.03 -24.57 38.37
C LEU A 127 -8.69 -24.57 39.12
N ARG A 128 -8.06 -23.40 39.23
CA ARG A 128 -6.77 -23.24 39.94
C ARG A 128 -6.91 -23.52 41.44
N MET A 129 -8.06 -23.20 42.02
CA MET A 129 -8.38 -23.45 43.43
C MET A 129 -8.89 -24.87 43.68
N GLY A 130 -8.99 -25.72 42.65
CA GLY A 130 -9.49 -27.09 42.77
C GLY A 130 -11.00 -27.18 43.06
N MET A 131 -11.74 -26.09 42.84
CA MET A 131 -13.19 -26.00 43.09
C MET A 131 -14.02 -26.52 41.92
N ILE A 132 -13.44 -26.56 40.71
CA ILE A 132 -14.00 -27.26 39.54
C ILE A 132 -12.93 -28.18 38.94
N THR A 133 -13.39 -29.21 38.25
CA THR A 133 -12.52 -30.16 37.54
C THR A 133 -12.03 -29.60 36.20
N GLY A 134 -10.94 -30.19 35.69
CA GLY A 134 -10.45 -29.89 34.34
C GLY A 134 -11.47 -30.24 33.25
N GLU A 135 -12.30 -31.27 33.48
CA GLU A 135 -13.38 -31.67 32.56
C GLU A 135 -14.49 -30.62 32.51
N GLU A 136 -14.94 -30.12 33.68
CA GLU A 136 -15.92 -29.04 33.76
C GLU A 136 -15.42 -27.76 33.08
N PHE A 137 -14.18 -27.35 33.34
CA PHE A 137 -13.59 -26.18 32.68
C PHE A 137 -13.45 -26.38 31.17
N SER A 138 -13.09 -27.60 30.73
CA SER A 138 -13.03 -27.96 29.31
C SER A 138 -14.39 -27.82 28.64
N SER A 139 -15.47 -28.25 29.30
CA SER A 139 -16.84 -28.11 28.79
C SER A 139 -17.23 -26.63 28.58
N TYR A 140 -16.87 -25.75 29.53
CA TYR A 140 -17.14 -24.31 29.42
C TYR A 140 -16.36 -23.69 28.25
N ARG A 141 -15.11 -24.10 28.06
CA ARG A 141 -14.29 -23.64 26.92
C ARG A 141 -14.87 -24.10 25.58
N GLN A 142 -15.36 -25.33 25.49
CA GLN A 142 -16.01 -25.84 24.28
C GLN A 142 -17.28 -25.06 23.95
N GLU A 143 -18.10 -24.76 24.97
CA GLU A 143 -19.31 -23.97 24.81
C GLU A 143 -19.01 -22.57 24.28
N ARG A 144 -18.04 -21.87 24.89
CA ARG A 144 -17.56 -20.56 24.39
C ARG A 144 -17.08 -20.62 22.94
N ASN A 145 -16.33 -21.66 22.58
CA ASN A 145 -15.84 -21.83 21.21
C ASN A 145 -17.00 -21.96 20.23
N LYS A 146 -18.06 -22.70 20.59
CA LYS A 146 -19.27 -22.81 19.79
C LYS A 146 -19.92 -21.42 19.60
N MET A 147 -20.03 -20.61 20.65
CA MET A 147 -20.54 -19.23 20.55
C MET A 147 -19.71 -18.37 19.59
N TYR A 148 -18.38 -18.48 19.68
CA TYR A 148 -17.45 -17.74 18.84
C TYR A 148 -17.56 -18.13 17.36
N PHE A 149 -17.74 -19.42 17.06
CA PHE A 149 -17.93 -19.88 15.69
C PHE A 149 -19.26 -19.42 15.10
N ASP A 150 -20.35 -19.45 15.88
CA ASP A 150 -21.66 -18.92 15.46
C ASP A 150 -21.56 -17.43 15.12
N TRP A 151 -20.92 -16.65 15.99
CA TRP A 151 -20.64 -15.23 15.76
C TRP A 151 -19.88 -14.99 14.46
N LYS A 152 -18.80 -15.73 14.25
CA LYS A 152 -17.94 -15.59 13.07
C LYS A 152 -18.68 -15.96 11.78
N ALA A 153 -19.52 -16.99 11.81
CA ALA A 153 -20.34 -17.41 10.68
C ALA A 153 -21.37 -16.33 10.31
N LEU A 154 -22.10 -15.80 11.31
CA LEU A 154 -23.11 -14.76 11.08
C LEU A 154 -22.50 -13.46 10.56
N ARG A 155 -21.38 -13.01 11.16
CA ARG A 155 -20.65 -11.82 10.69
C ARG A 155 -20.15 -11.96 9.25
N THR A 156 -19.74 -13.16 8.87
CA THR A 156 -19.33 -13.45 7.49
C THR A 156 -20.50 -13.37 6.52
N LYS A 157 -21.69 -13.85 6.92
CA LYS A 157 -22.93 -13.75 6.13
C LYS A 157 -23.36 -12.29 5.96
N GLU A 158 -23.42 -11.52 7.04
CA GLU A 158 -23.78 -10.09 7.02
C GLU A 158 -22.83 -9.28 6.12
N ASN A 159 -21.52 -9.54 6.18
CA ASN A 159 -20.55 -8.86 5.32
C ASN A 159 -20.73 -9.22 3.84
N ARG A 160 -21.11 -10.47 3.53
CA ARG A 160 -21.42 -10.89 2.16
C ARG A 160 -22.69 -10.22 1.64
N GLU A 161 -23.74 -10.10 2.46
CA GLU A 161 -24.98 -9.42 2.11
C GLU A 161 -24.78 -7.92 1.92
N LYS A 162 -24.06 -7.25 2.84
CA LYS A 162 -23.65 -5.84 2.68
C LYS A 162 -22.83 -5.63 1.41
N GLY A 163 -21.98 -6.58 1.05
CA GLY A 163 -21.21 -6.55 -0.20
C GLY A 163 -22.10 -6.71 -1.45
N ARG A 164 -23.10 -7.61 -1.41
CA ARG A 164 -24.07 -7.81 -2.50
C ARG A 164 -24.98 -6.60 -2.70
N GLU A 165 -25.45 -6.00 -1.61
CA GLU A 165 -26.33 -4.83 -1.69
C GLU A 165 -25.58 -3.60 -2.22
N LYS A 166 -24.34 -3.37 -1.77
CA LYS A 166 -23.47 -2.35 -2.38
C LYS A 166 -23.28 -2.58 -3.88
N ALA A 167 -23.02 -3.83 -4.30
CA ALA A 167 -22.90 -4.15 -5.72
C ALA A 167 -24.19 -3.92 -6.51
N ARG A 168 -25.37 -4.13 -5.90
CA ARG A 168 -26.68 -3.88 -6.50
C ARG A 168 -26.93 -2.38 -6.68
N VAL A 169 -26.72 -1.58 -5.64
CA VAL A 169 -26.83 -0.12 -5.67
C VAL A 169 -25.88 0.49 -6.70
N THR A 170 -24.63 0.03 -6.77
CA THR A 170 -23.67 0.49 -7.79
C THR A 170 -24.13 0.13 -9.21
N ARG A 171 -24.70 -1.06 -9.42
CA ARG A 171 -25.26 -1.45 -10.73
C ARG A 171 -26.45 -0.58 -11.15
N GLU A 172 -27.35 -0.28 -10.23
CA GLU A 172 -28.51 0.59 -10.48
C GLU A 172 -28.07 2.02 -10.79
N LYS A 173 -27.11 2.55 -10.03
CA LYS A 173 -26.53 3.88 -10.27
C LYS A 173 -25.80 3.97 -11.62
N ASN A 174 -25.03 2.94 -11.98
CA ASN A 174 -24.37 2.86 -13.29
C ASN A 174 -25.37 2.72 -14.45
N LYS A 175 -26.50 2.03 -14.23
CA LYS A 175 -27.58 1.93 -15.23
C LYS A 175 -28.23 3.28 -15.49
N GLN A 176 -28.46 4.09 -14.46
CA GLN A 176 -28.98 5.45 -14.58
C GLN A 176 -27.98 6.42 -15.25
N ILE A 177 -26.68 6.33 -14.89
CA ILE A 177 -25.63 7.15 -15.54
C ILE A 177 -25.48 6.81 -17.03
N SER A 178 -25.67 5.54 -17.41
CA SER A 178 -25.64 5.13 -18.83
C SER A 178 -26.80 5.69 -19.66
N GLN A 179 -27.87 6.15 -19.02
CA GLN A 179 -29.06 6.68 -19.68
C GLN A 179 -29.04 8.21 -19.84
N SER A 180 -28.16 8.94 -19.13
CA SER A 180 -28.21 10.41 -19.09
C SER A 180 -27.09 11.15 -19.83
N ASN A 181 -26.07 10.49 -20.38
CA ASN A 181 -24.96 11.18 -21.04
C ASN A 181 -24.73 10.70 -22.49
N GLN A 182 -24.43 11.65 -23.38
CA GLN A 182 -24.12 11.49 -24.81
C GLN A 182 -23.10 10.35 -25.08
N GLY A 183 -23.59 9.12 -25.19
CA GLY A 183 -22.76 7.90 -25.18
C GLY A 183 -22.52 7.24 -26.54
N LYS A 184 -23.00 7.80 -27.66
CA LYS A 184 -22.96 7.06 -28.94
C LYS A 184 -21.58 7.01 -29.61
N LYS A 185 -20.64 7.92 -29.31
CA LYS A 185 -19.28 7.91 -29.90
C LYS A 185 -18.21 7.22 -29.04
N ARG A 186 -18.33 7.29 -27.70
CA ARG A 186 -17.30 6.80 -26.76
C ARG A 186 -17.37 5.29 -26.45
N VAL A 187 -18.54 4.67 -26.53
CA VAL A 187 -18.70 3.22 -26.27
C VAL A 187 -18.06 2.36 -27.39
N ALA A 188 -17.94 2.90 -28.60
CA ALA A 188 -17.34 2.19 -29.73
C ALA A 188 -15.85 1.87 -29.50
N THR A 189 -15.09 2.79 -28.91
CA THR A 189 -13.63 2.67 -28.72
C THR A 189 -13.22 1.65 -27.65
N GLU A 190 -13.95 1.53 -26.53
CA GLU A 190 -13.67 0.50 -25.50
C GLU A 190 -13.87 -0.94 -26.00
N SER A 191 -14.64 -1.12 -27.07
CA SER A 191 -14.87 -2.43 -27.69
C SER A 191 -13.86 -2.79 -28.78
N ARG A 192 -13.19 -1.78 -29.37
CA ARG A 192 -12.39 -1.92 -30.60
C ARG A 192 -11.30 -2.97 -30.49
N TYR A 193 -10.53 -2.95 -29.40
CA TYR A 193 -9.37 -3.83 -29.23
C TYR A 193 -9.66 -5.15 -28.50
N LYS A 194 -10.93 -5.47 -28.24
CA LYS A 194 -11.28 -6.72 -27.55
C LYS A 194 -10.83 -7.96 -28.34
N SER A 195 -10.87 -7.89 -29.67
CA SER A 195 -10.54 -9.00 -30.58
C SER A 195 -9.43 -8.68 -31.59
N SER A 196 -8.91 -7.45 -31.63
CA SER A 196 -7.82 -7.08 -32.56
C SER A 196 -6.52 -7.84 -32.25
N SER A 197 -5.74 -8.16 -33.28
CA SER A 197 -4.39 -8.69 -33.06
C SER A 197 -3.46 -7.61 -32.47
N VAL A 198 -2.37 -8.03 -31.82
CA VAL A 198 -1.31 -7.10 -31.38
C VAL A 198 -0.76 -6.28 -32.55
N HIS A 199 -0.63 -6.90 -33.72
CA HIS A 199 -0.15 -6.23 -34.92
C HIS A 199 -1.09 -5.10 -35.35
N ASP A 200 -2.40 -5.35 -35.39
CA ASP A 200 -3.40 -4.34 -35.76
C ASP A 200 -3.45 -3.19 -34.75
N ILE A 201 -3.34 -3.52 -33.45
CA ILE A 201 -3.28 -2.53 -32.38
C ILE A 201 -2.04 -1.64 -32.59
N ASN A 202 -0.88 -2.24 -32.77
CA ASN A 202 0.38 -1.51 -32.96
C ASN A 202 0.32 -0.61 -34.20
N ASN A 203 -0.16 -1.13 -35.34
CA ASN A 203 -0.30 -0.35 -36.56
C ASN A 203 -1.25 0.83 -36.36
N ASN A 204 -2.43 0.62 -35.76
CA ASN A 204 -3.35 1.71 -35.50
C ASN A 204 -2.74 2.80 -34.59
N PHE A 205 -2.04 2.40 -33.52
CA PHE A 205 -1.39 3.35 -32.62
C PHE A 205 -0.26 4.12 -33.31
N LYS A 206 0.55 3.44 -34.13
CA LYS A 206 1.61 4.06 -34.92
C LYS A 206 1.06 5.03 -35.96
N ASP A 207 0.01 4.63 -36.67
CA ASP A 207 -0.60 5.43 -37.74
C ASP A 207 -1.32 6.64 -37.19
N LYS A 208 -2.04 6.50 -36.08
CA LYS A 208 -2.87 7.56 -35.51
C LYS A 208 -2.10 8.49 -34.59
N PHE A 209 -1.22 7.94 -33.77
CA PHE A 209 -0.54 8.67 -32.68
C PHE A 209 0.97 8.66 -32.77
N GLY A 210 1.57 8.00 -33.78
CA GLY A 210 3.03 7.98 -33.92
C GLY A 210 3.75 7.18 -32.83
N ILE A 211 3.04 6.45 -31.98
CA ILE A 211 3.63 5.63 -30.92
C ILE A 211 3.69 4.17 -31.31
N SER A 212 4.81 3.52 -30.98
CA SER A 212 4.90 2.06 -31.05
C SER A 212 4.29 1.45 -29.79
N PHE A 213 3.52 0.38 -29.96
CA PHE A 213 3.00 -0.46 -28.89
C PHE A 213 3.87 -1.72 -28.73
N THR A 214 4.43 -1.89 -27.55
CA THR A 214 5.18 -3.09 -27.18
C THR A 214 4.28 -3.98 -26.34
N ASN A 215 3.91 -5.14 -26.90
CA ASN A 215 3.20 -6.16 -26.15
C ASN A 215 4.12 -6.79 -25.09
N GLY A 216 3.52 -7.24 -23.99
CA GLY A 216 4.24 -7.94 -22.95
C GLY A 216 4.60 -9.34 -23.40
N THR A 217 5.83 -9.75 -23.18
CA THR A 217 6.21 -11.15 -23.34
C THR A 217 5.70 -11.96 -22.16
N SER A 218 5.27 -13.18 -22.43
CA SER A 218 5.09 -14.19 -21.39
C SER A 218 6.44 -14.69 -20.83
N LEU A 219 7.57 -14.07 -21.23
CA LEU A 219 8.94 -14.41 -20.85
C LEU A 219 9.13 -14.74 -19.37
N GLN A 220 8.51 -14.04 -18.42
CA GLN A 220 8.62 -14.43 -17.00
C GLN A 220 7.92 -15.75 -16.68
N LYS A 221 6.76 -16.01 -17.29
CA LYS A 221 6.02 -17.27 -17.18
C LYS A 221 6.77 -18.39 -17.90
N GLU A 222 7.26 -18.14 -19.11
CA GLU A 222 8.11 -19.06 -19.89
C GLU A 222 9.42 -19.36 -19.17
N LEU A 223 10.12 -18.35 -18.65
CA LEU A 223 11.35 -18.51 -17.86
C LEU A 223 11.08 -19.31 -16.59
N LYS A 224 9.95 -19.06 -15.91
CA LYS A 224 9.55 -19.84 -14.72
C LYS A 224 9.22 -21.28 -15.08
N GLN A 225 8.59 -21.51 -16.23
CA GLN A 225 8.26 -22.86 -16.71
C GLN A 225 9.52 -23.60 -17.16
N ALA A 226 10.32 -23.02 -18.05
CA ALA A 226 11.62 -23.54 -18.47
C ALA A 226 12.53 -23.81 -17.27
N LYS A 227 12.50 -22.96 -16.23
CA LYS A 227 13.21 -23.22 -14.97
C LYS A 227 12.75 -24.49 -14.27
N LYS A 228 11.44 -24.69 -14.16
CA LYS A 228 10.88 -25.92 -13.59
C LYS A 228 11.23 -27.14 -14.43
N ASP A 229 11.17 -27.00 -15.76
CA ASP A 229 11.38 -28.10 -16.70
C ASP A 229 12.84 -28.58 -16.67
N TYR A 230 13.84 -27.69 -16.66
CA TYR A 230 15.23 -28.12 -16.55
C TYR A 230 15.53 -28.68 -15.15
N GLN A 231 14.88 -28.16 -14.10
CA GLN A 231 15.04 -28.66 -12.73
C GLN A 231 14.47 -30.07 -12.56
N SER A 232 13.34 -30.38 -13.20
CA SER A 232 12.75 -31.71 -13.16
C SER A 232 13.53 -32.72 -14.01
N ALA A 233 14.17 -32.28 -15.10
CA ALA A 233 15.04 -33.11 -15.93
C ALA A 233 16.43 -33.36 -15.34
N ARG A 234 16.78 -32.72 -14.20
CA ARG A 234 18.13 -32.80 -13.59
C ARG A 234 18.59 -34.22 -13.25
N PHE A 235 17.64 -35.14 -13.03
CA PHE A 235 17.91 -36.54 -12.71
C PHE A 235 17.41 -37.50 -13.82
N GLY A 236 17.06 -36.97 -15.00
CA GLY A 236 16.57 -37.72 -16.15
C GLY A 236 17.62 -37.90 -17.25
N ASP A 237 17.17 -37.98 -18.49
CA ASP A 237 18.06 -38.11 -19.66
C ASP A 237 18.96 -36.88 -19.84
N ILE A 238 20.23 -37.12 -20.18
CA ILE A 238 21.26 -36.06 -20.26
C ILE A 238 21.03 -35.10 -21.43
N ASN A 239 20.43 -35.57 -22.53
CA ASN A 239 20.11 -34.74 -23.68
C ASN A 239 18.86 -33.90 -23.39
N GLU A 240 17.84 -34.50 -22.78
CA GLU A 240 16.64 -33.79 -22.32
C GLU A 240 16.98 -32.67 -21.32
N TYR A 241 17.90 -32.94 -20.37
CA TYR A 241 18.40 -31.92 -19.45
C TYR A 241 19.08 -30.77 -20.19
N ARG A 242 19.97 -31.09 -21.13
CA ARG A 242 20.74 -30.10 -21.90
C ARG A 242 19.83 -29.21 -22.72
N ASP A 243 18.84 -29.76 -23.40
CA ASP A 243 17.89 -29.00 -24.22
C ASP A 243 17.04 -28.04 -23.38
N LYS A 244 16.52 -28.52 -22.24
CA LYS A 244 15.74 -27.68 -21.31
C LYS A 244 16.60 -26.61 -20.65
N TYR A 245 17.86 -26.91 -20.33
CA TYR A 245 18.83 -25.94 -19.82
C TYR A 245 19.14 -24.86 -20.87
N ASN A 246 19.42 -25.25 -22.12
CA ASN A 246 19.69 -24.32 -23.20
C ASN A 246 18.48 -23.39 -23.46
N ARG A 247 17.26 -23.94 -23.46
CA ARG A 247 16.03 -23.15 -23.55
C ARG A 247 15.88 -22.18 -22.39
N TYR A 248 16.17 -22.60 -21.16
CA TYR A 248 16.17 -21.71 -20.01
C TYR A 248 17.21 -20.58 -20.15
N MET A 249 18.43 -20.89 -20.59
CA MET A 249 19.51 -19.91 -20.78
C MET A 249 19.21 -18.92 -21.92
N GLU A 250 18.59 -19.40 -23.00
CA GLU A 250 18.09 -18.56 -24.10
C GLU A 250 17.07 -17.54 -23.56
N LEU A 251 16.03 -18.00 -22.86
CA LEU A 251 15.02 -17.12 -22.26
C LEU A 251 15.63 -16.20 -21.17
N TYR A 252 16.61 -16.69 -20.42
CA TYR A 252 17.30 -15.90 -19.40
C TYR A 252 18.10 -14.75 -20.01
N SER A 253 18.77 -14.99 -21.14
CA SER A 253 19.52 -13.96 -21.87
C SER A 253 18.63 -12.83 -22.39
N GLN A 254 17.38 -13.15 -22.77
CA GLN A 254 16.39 -12.18 -23.25
C GLN A 254 15.84 -11.27 -22.14
N LYS A 255 16.02 -11.64 -20.86
CA LYS A 255 15.51 -10.88 -19.71
C LYS A 255 16.12 -9.47 -19.62
N GLY A 256 17.29 -9.23 -20.21
CA GLY A 256 17.97 -7.93 -20.20
C GLY A 256 17.76 -7.06 -21.45
N THR A 257 17.23 -7.63 -22.54
CA THR A 257 17.09 -6.95 -23.83
C THR A 257 15.67 -6.51 -24.13
N HIS A 258 14.67 -7.13 -23.50
CA HIS A 258 13.28 -6.73 -23.68
C HIS A 258 12.97 -5.44 -22.90
N PRO A 259 12.24 -4.45 -23.47
CA PRO A 259 11.83 -3.23 -22.77
C PRO A 259 11.14 -3.49 -21.43
N SER A 260 10.40 -4.60 -21.31
CA SER A 260 9.77 -5.03 -20.05
C SER A 260 10.73 -5.64 -19.01
N GLY A 261 11.88 -6.15 -19.44
CA GLY A 261 12.92 -6.69 -18.56
C GLY A 261 13.87 -5.62 -18.01
N ILE A 262 13.93 -4.46 -18.68
CA ILE A 262 14.76 -3.31 -18.29
C ILE A 262 14.19 -2.61 -17.04
N VAL A 263 12.88 -2.67 -16.79
CA VAL A 263 12.27 -1.96 -15.66
C VAL A 263 12.10 -2.84 -14.44
N LYS A 264 12.93 -2.58 -13.43
CA LYS A 264 12.81 -3.22 -12.11
C LYS A 264 11.43 -2.92 -11.54
N GLY A 265 10.63 -3.96 -11.35
CA GLY A 265 9.30 -3.83 -10.78
C GLY A 265 8.20 -3.49 -11.79
N HIS A 266 8.29 -3.97 -13.03
CA HIS A 266 7.14 -3.98 -13.93
C HIS A 266 6.82 -5.42 -14.35
N THR A 267 5.53 -5.73 -14.45
CA THR A 267 5.06 -7.01 -15.00
C THR A 267 4.39 -6.71 -16.32
N SER A 268 5.08 -6.98 -17.42
CA SER A 268 4.47 -6.84 -18.73
C SER A 268 3.29 -7.80 -18.90
N ILE A 269 2.23 -7.32 -19.53
CA ILE A 269 1.00 -8.08 -19.77
C ILE A 269 0.99 -8.48 -21.24
N ASN A 270 1.04 -9.77 -21.51
CA ASN A 270 0.76 -10.28 -22.86
C ASN A 270 -0.74 -10.15 -23.13
N ILE A 271 -1.13 -9.30 -24.07
CA ILE A 271 -2.55 -9.08 -24.38
C ILE A 271 -3.15 -10.21 -25.22
N ASP A 272 -2.34 -11.09 -25.81
CA ASP A 272 -2.81 -12.28 -26.53
C ASP A 272 -3.24 -13.41 -25.59
N ASP A 273 -2.89 -13.32 -24.30
CA ASP A 273 -3.34 -14.28 -23.31
C ASP A 273 -4.85 -14.15 -23.05
N ASN A 274 -5.51 -15.26 -22.70
CA ASN A 274 -6.92 -15.27 -22.28
C ASN A 274 -7.13 -14.83 -20.82
N SER A 275 -6.09 -14.31 -20.17
CA SER A 275 -6.12 -13.93 -18.75
C SER A 275 -7.03 -12.72 -18.51
N LYS A 276 -7.50 -12.55 -17.25
CA LYS A 276 -8.24 -11.35 -16.86
C LYS A 276 -7.42 -10.07 -17.09
N SER A 277 -6.13 -10.10 -16.73
CA SER A 277 -5.22 -8.95 -16.91
C SER A 277 -5.07 -8.56 -18.38
N ALA A 278 -4.99 -9.52 -19.29
CA ALA A 278 -4.94 -9.27 -20.73
C ALA A 278 -6.23 -8.63 -21.24
N LYS A 279 -7.40 -9.16 -20.84
CA LYS A 279 -8.71 -8.60 -21.19
C LYS A 279 -8.88 -7.17 -20.65
N ASP A 280 -8.44 -6.91 -19.42
CA ASP A 280 -8.52 -5.59 -18.83
C ASP A 280 -7.52 -4.63 -19.48
N MET A 281 -6.33 -5.10 -19.87
CA MET A 281 -5.35 -4.31 -20.64
C MET A 281 -5.89 -3.92 -22.02
N ARG A 282 -6.63 -4.80 -22.70
CA ARG A 282 -7.33 -4.48 -23.96
C ARG A 282 -8.36 -3.37 -23.81
N LYS A 283 -9.08 -3.32 -22.67
CA LYS A 283 -9.97 -2.20 -22.37
C LYS A 283 -9.19 -0.91 -22.14
N MET A 284 -8.10 -0.98 -21.38
CA MET A 284 -7.20 0.16 -21.14
C MET A 284 -6.62 0.71 -22.45
N LEU A 285 -6.27 -0.14 -23.41
CA LEU A 285 -5.87 0.29 -24.76
C LEU A 285 -6.96 1.12 -25.46
N GLY A 286 -8.23 0.73 -25.32
CA GLY A 286 -9.36 1.50 -25.82
C GLY A 286 -9.49 2.87 -25.15
N GLN A 287 -9.21 2.94 -23.85
CA GLN A 287 -9.21 4.19 -23.08
C GLN A 287 -8.05 5.10 -23.51
N ILE A 288 -6.83 4.54 -23.70
CA ILE A 288 -5.69 5.30 -24.22
C ILE A 288 -6.01 5.87 -25.60
N ASP A 289 -6.52 5.06 -26.53
CA ASP A 289 -6.95 5.54 -27.85
C ASP A 289 -7.98 6.68 -27.74
N SER A 290 -8.96 6.55 -26.85
CA SER A 290 -9.94 7.61 -26.62
C SER A 290 -9.33 8.90 -26.06
N VAL A 291 -8.38 8.81 -25.13
CA VAL A 291 -7.73 9.98 -24.50
C VAL A 291 -6.86 10.70 -25.52
N LEU A 292 -6.03 9.96 -26.25
CA LEU A 292 -5.14 10.54 -27.26
C LEU A 292 -5.94 11.16 -28.41
N SER A 293 -7.05 10.53 -28.82
CA SER A 293 -7.97 11.11 -29.81
C SER A 293 -8.56 12.43 -29.30
N GLY A 294 -9.02 12.45 -28.05
CA GLY A 294 -9.59 13.66 -27.45
C GLY A 294 -8.56 14.79 -27.30
N LEU A 295 -7.27 14.48 -27.17
CA LEU A 295 -6.20 15.48 -27.25
C LEU A 295 -6.05 16.02 -28.67
N GLN A 296 -6.01 15.15 -29.68
CA GLN A 296 -5.93 15.58 -31.09
C GLN A 296 -7.12 16.46 -31.50
N GLU A 297 -8.34 16.10 -31.09
CA GLU A 297 -9.55 16.89 -31.32
C GLU A 297 -9.48 18.29 -30.70
N ARG A 298 -8.65 18.49 -29.67
CA ARG A 298 -8.40 19.78 -29.01
C ARG A 298 -7.16 20.52 -29.53
N GLY A 299 -6.61 20.07 -30.66
CA GLY A 299 -5.53 20.74 -31.38
C GLY A 299 -4.11 20.32 -30.98
N PHE A 300 -3.96 19.33 -30.10
CA PHE A 300 -2.64 18.80 -29.75
C PHE A 300 -2.13 17.85 -30.86
N ASP A 301 -0.96 18.13 -31.45
CA ASP A 301 -0.35 17.26 -32.45
C ASP A 301 0.39 16.08 -31.80
N ILE A 302 -0.40 15.19 -31.17
CA ILE A 302 0.11 14.01 -30.47
C ILE A 302 0.98 13.15 -31.39
N LYS A 303 0.61 13.00 -32.67
CA LYS A 303 1.34 12.16 -33.61
C LYS A 303 2.77 12.66 -33.81
N SER A 304 2.93 13.95 -34.09
CA SER A 304 4.26 14.55 -34.25
C SER A 304 5.02 14.55 -32.93
N ALA A 305 4.38 14.96 -31.83
CA ALA A 305 5.01 14.97 -30.50
C ALA A 305 5.60 13.62 -30.12
N MET A 306 4.85 12.53 -30.33
CA MET A 306 5.29 11.19 -29.98
C MET A 306 6.36 10.63 -30.92
N LYS A 307 6.16 10.81 -32.23
CA LYS A 307 7.05 10.27 -33.26
C LYS A 307 8.42 10.94 -33.20
N ASP A 308 8.46 12.27 -33.13
CA ASP A 308 9.69 13.05 -33.18
C ASP A 308 10.53 12.88 -31.91
N ARG A 309 9.88 12.43 -30.82
CA ARG A 309 10.48 12.26 -29.50
C ARG A 309 10.62 10.78 -29.11
N ASN A 310 10.46 9.89 -30.08
CA ASN A 310 10.74 8.46 -29.92
C ASN A 310 10.08 7.86 -28.66
N VAL A 311 8.77 8.06 -28.52
CA VAL A 311 7.97 7.56 -27.39
C VAL A 311 7.26 6.24 -27.75
N SER A 312 7.23 5.30 -26.81
CA SER A 312 6.54 4.02 -26.95
C SER A 312 5.67 3.71 -25.73
N PHE A 313 4.56 3.02 -25.97
CA PHE A 313 3.67 2.50 -24.94
C PHE A 313 3.93 0.99 -24.72
N ILE A 314 3.97 0.54 -23.47
CA ILE A 314 4.12 -0.87 -23.11
C ILE A 314 2.86 -1.37 -22.39
N SER A 315 2.36 -2.56 -22.79
CA SER A 315 1.35 -3.25 -21.99
C SER A 315 1.98 -3.79 -20.71
N GLY A 316 1.68 -3.18 -19.58
CA GLY A 316 2.34 -3.54 -18.35
C GLY A 316 1.68 -3.05 -17.08
N SER A 317 2.04 -3.72 -16.00
CA SER A 317 1.66 -3.43 -14.64
C SER A 317 2.86 -2.90 -13.86
N THR A 318 2.66 -1.90 -13.02
CA THR A 318 3.66 -1.46 -12.05
C THR A 318 3.64 -2.41 -10.84
N SER A 319 4.82 -2.83 -10.36
CA SER A 319 4.95 -3.69 -9.17
C SER A 319 4.79 -2.89 -7.87
N LYS A 320 4.76 -1.55 -7.93
CA LYS A 320 4.50 -0.70 -6.78
C LYS A 320 3.00 -0.73 -6.46
N LYS A 321 2.66 -1.24 -5.27
CA LYS A 321 1.27 -1.20 -4.75
C LYS A 321 0.75 0.25 -4.82
N GLY A 322 -0.47 0.44 -5.31
CA GLY A 322 -1.13 1.76 -5.36
C GLY A 322 -0.84 2.65 -6.58
N VAL A 323 0.20 2.41 -7.41
CA VAL A 323 0.47 3.28 -8.58
C VAL A 323 -0.26 2.76 -9.83
N LEU A 324 -0.97 3.64 -10.56
CA LEU A 324 -1.64 3.28 -11.81
C LEU A 324 -0.73 3.34 -13.04
N GLY A 325 0.25 4.23 -13.05
CA GLY A 325 1.11 4.48 -14.21
C GLY A 325 2.59 4.41 -13.86
N HIS A 326 3.43 4.29 -14.88
CA HIS A 326 4.84 4.58 -14.76
C HIS A 326 5.46 4.92 -16.11
N SER A 327 6.56 5.64 -16.07
CA SER A 327 7.30 6.12 -17.22
C SER A 327 8.81 6.09 -16.94
N TRP A 328 9.60 5.84 -17.99
CA TRP A 328 11.05 5.75 -17.89
C TRP A 328 11.70 5.93 -19.26
N GLN A 329 13.00 6.21 -19.29
CA GLN A 329 13.80 6.17 -20.51
C GLN A 329 14.54 4.83 -20.61
N GLY A 330 14.41 4.14 -21.75
CA GLY A 330 15.18 2.94 -22.03
C GLY A 330 16.63 3.24 -22.38
N ARG A 331 17.48 2.20 -22.39
CA ARG A 331 18.89 2.32 -22.79
C ARG A 331 19.06 2.67 -24.27
N ASP A 332 18.05 2.35 -25.06
CA ASP A 332 17.85 2.72 -26.47
C ASP A 332 17.51 4.21 -26.67
N GLY A 333 17.31 4.96 -25.57
CA GLY A 333 16.89 6.36 -25.59
C GLY A 333 15.39 6.54 -25.79
N ILE A 334 14.61 5.47 -25.98
CA ILE A 334 13.16 5.51 -26.15
C ILE A 334 12.50 5.92 -24.83
N GLY A 335 11.51 6.82 -24.91
CA GLY A 335 10.68 7.20 -23.79
C GLY A 335 9.53 6.22 -23.67
N TYR A 336 9.47 5.49 -22.57
CA TYR A 336 8.44 4.49 -22.35
C TYR A 336 7.45 4.95 -21.30
N PHE A 337 6.18 4.61 -21.49
CA PHE A 337 5.17 4.69 -20.45
C PHE A 337 4.24 3.47 -20.46
N ALA A 338 3.65 3.19 -19.29
CA ALA A 338 2.72 2.10 -19.07
C ALA A 338 1.61 2.55 -18.11
N VAL A 339 0.38 2.06 -18.34
CA VAL A 339 -0.79 2.33 -17.49
C VAL A 339 -1.50 1.02 -17.17
N HIS A 340 -1.86 0.85 -15.91
CA HIS A 340 -2.31 -0.41 -15.31
C HIS A 340 -3.84 -0.54 -15.32
N PRO A 341 -4.40 -1.66 -15.81
CA PRO A 341 -5.84 -1.80 -15.97
C PRO A 341 -6.62 -2.24 -14.71
N SER A 342 -5.98 -2.91 -13.74
CA SER A 342 -6.70 -3.68 -12.70
C SER A 342 -6.74 -3.10 -11.27
N LYS A 343 -6.83 -1.77 -11.11
CA LYS A 343 -6.99 -1.13 -9.77
C LYS A 343 -8.30 -0.35 -9.58
N SER A 344 -9.39 -0.76 -10.23
CA SER A 344 -10.74 -0.19 -9.99
C SER A 344 -11.18 -0.27 -8.51
N ASN A 345 -10.73 -1.27 -7.75
CA ASN A 345 -11.07 -1.40 -6.32
C ASN A 345 -10.24 -0.49 -5.40
N ASP A 346 -9.05 -0.05 -5.83
CA ASP A 346 -8.29 0.99 -5.13
C ASP A 346 -8.77 2.38 -5.54
N PHE A 347 -9.40 2.51 -6.71
CA PHE A 347 -9.93 3.77 -7.21
C PHE A 347 -10.97 4.40 -6.27
N GLU A 348 -11.93 3.64 -5.73
CA GLU A 348 -12.90 4.18 -4.76
C GLU A 348 -12.20 4.71 -3.49
N LYS A 349 -11.10 4.07 -3.06
CA LYS A 349 -10.30 4.56 -1.92
C LYS A 349 -9.52 5.82 -2.29
N VAL A 350 -8.99 5.88 -3.52
CA VAL A 350 -8.27 7.05 -4.03
C VAL A 350 -9.21 8.23 -4.20
N ILE A 351 -10.40 8.06 -4.82
CA ILE A 351 -11.44 9.11 -4.86
C ILE A 351 -11.81 9.51 -3.44
N LYS A 352 -12.16 8.55 -2.58
CA LYS A 352 -12.63 8.86 -1.22
C LYS A 352 -11.57 9.67 -0.46
N SER A 353 -10.32 9.25 -0.51
CA SER A 353 -9.21 9.97 0.11
C SER A 353 -8.99 11.36 -0.52
N ASN A 354 -9.09 11.48 -1.85
CA ASN A 354 -8.94 12.77 -2.53
C ASN A 354 -10.11 13.72 -2.21
N ASN A 355 -11.35 13.24 -2.23
CA ASN A 355 -12.54 14.03 -1.89
C ASN A 355 -12.54 14.43 -0.41
N GLU A 356 -12.14 13.54 0.50
CA GLU A 356 -11.95 13.88 1.92
C GLU A 356 -10.92 15.01 2.10
N ARG A 357 -9.85 15.04 1.30
CA ARG A 357 -8.85 16.10 1.34
C ARG A 357 -9.34 17.42 0.74
N VAL A 358 -10.07 17.38 -0.37
CA VAL A 358 -10.73 18.56 -0.96
C VAL A 358 -11.69 19.18 0.06
N ASN A 359 -12.49 18.35 0.75
CA ASN A 359 -13.41 18.80 1.80
C ASN A 359 -12.69 19.41 3.02
N LEU A 360 -11.43 19.07 3.27
CA LEU A 360 -10.61 19.66 4.32
C LEU A 360 -9.94 20.99 3.91
N GLY A 361 -10.32 21.57 2.75
CA GLY A 361 -9.67 22.76 2.20
C GLY A 361 -8.22 22.52 1.75
N LYS A 362 -7.79 21.25 1.70
CA LYS A 362 -6.47 20.83 1.23
C LYS A 362 -6.53 20.42 -0.23
N GLY A 363 -7.21 21.25 -1.03
CA GLY A 363 -7.52 21.01 -2.44
C GLY A 363 -6.28 20.54 -3.19
N ARG A 364 -6.31 19.27 -3.60
CA ARG A 364 -5.32 18.71 -4.51
C ARG A 364 -5.82 18.98 -5.91
N TRP A 365 -4.92 19.40 -6.78
CA TRP A 365 -5.05 19.26 -8.22
C TRP A 365 -4.23 18.04 -8.66
N THR A 366 -4.45 16.87 -8.08
CA THR A 366 -3.73 15.64 -8.52
C THR A 366 -4.65 14.84 -9.43
N VAL A 367 -4.28 14.73 -10.71
CA VAL A 367 -4.80 13.74 -11.67
C VAL A 367 -6.34 13.58 -11.68
N GLY A 368 -7.04 14.30 -12.58
CA GLY A 368 -8.40 13.96 -13.00
C GLY A 368 -9.54 14.84 -12.44
N HIS A 369 -9.30 16.11 -12.14
CA HIS A 369 -10.33 16.97 -11.53
C HIS A 369 -11.28 17.63 -12.54
N GLY A 370 -12.59 17.61 -12.24
CA GLY A 370 -13.64 18.43 -12.87
C GLY A 370 -13.69 19.87 -12.33
N GLU A 371 -14.70 20.65 -12.74
CA GLU A 371 -14.81 22.12 -12.51
C GLU A 371 -14.67 22.59 -11.05
N ASN A 372 -14.85 21.70 -10.06
CA ASN A 372 -14.74 22.00 -8.63
C ASN A 372 -13.51 21.39 -7.94
N GLY A 373 -12.49 20.94 -8.69
CA GLY A 373 -11.34 20.27 -8.07
C GLY A 373 -11.68 18.88 -7.51
N MET A 374 -12.70 18.19 -8.04
CA MET A 374 -13.05 16.81 -7.67
C MET A 374 -12.88 15.86 -8.84
N VAL A 375 -12.31 14.66 -8.59
CA VAL A 375 -12.32 13.58 -9.57
C VAL A 375 -13.74 13.08 -9.71
N SER A 376 -14.38 13.36 -10.85
CA SER A 376 -15.81 13.09 -11.02
C SER A 376 -16.09 11.65 -11.43
N SER A 377 -15.09 10.97 -12.02
CA SER A 377 -15.24 9.62 -12.57
C SER A 377 -13.92 8.84 -12.62
N TYR A 378 -14.01 7.51 -12.80
CA TYR A 378 -12.84 6.63 -13.01
C TYR A 378 -12.10 6.97 -14.28
N GLU A 379 -12.87 7.33 -15.28
CA GLU A 379 -12.45 7.68 -16.61
C GLU A 379 -11.61 8.96 -16.57
N ASP A 380 -11.98 9.96 -15.78
CA ASP A 380 -11.17 11.20 -15.62
C ASP A 380 -9.82 10.90 -14.98
N TYR A 381 -9.80 10.05 -13.95
CA TYR A 381 -8.57 9.67 -13.27
C TYR A 381 -7.63 8.86 -14.17
N VAL A 382 -8.17 7.90 -14.92
CA VAL A 382 -7.41 7.13 -15.90
C VAL A 382 -6.89 8.05 -17.01
N SER A 383 -7.72 8.94 -17.53
CA SER A 383 -7.33 9.90 -18.57
C SER A 383 -6.17 10.78 -18.13
N ALA A 384 -6.28 11.35 -16.94
CA ALA A 384 -5.24 12.17 -16.37
C ALA A 384 -3.96 11.36 -16.09
N THR A 385 -4.07 10.12 -15.63
CA THR A 385 -2.89 9.24 -15.45
C THR A 385 -2.20 8.97 -16.78
N ILE A 386 -2.96 8.72 -17.85
CA ILE A 386 -2.40 8.49 -19.19
C ILE A 386 -1.60 9.71 -19.64
N VAL A 387 -2.16 10.91 -19.50
CA VAL A 387 -1.45 12.16 -19.85
C VAL A 387 -0.21 12.37 -18.99
N HIS A 388 -0.33 12.16 -17.68
CA HIS A 388 0.77 12.32 -16.73
C HIS A 388 1.98 11.45 -17.11
N GLU A 389 1.78 10.15 -17.30
CA GLU A 389 2.89 9.25 -17.66
C GLU A 389 3.44 9.50 -19.06
N MET A 390 2.56 9.93 -19.97
CA MET A 390 2.94 10.33 -21.32
C MET A 390 3.83 11.60 -21.29
N ALA A 391 3.50 12.57 -20.44
CA ALA A 391 4.28 13.80 -20.28
C ALA A 391 5.68 13.49 -19.73
N HIS A 392 5.80 12.59 -18.75
CA HIS A 392 7.10 12.09 -18.29
C HIS A 392 7.90 11.44 -19.42
N ALA A 393 7.29 10.54 -20.20
CA ALA A 393 7.98 9.86 -21.29
C ALA A 393 8.48 10.84 -22.37
N LEU A 394 7.72 11.88 -22.67
CA LEU A 394 8.13 12.99 -23.55
C LEU A 394 9.26 13.83 -22.93
N GLY A 395 9.11 14.21 -21.65
CA GLY A 395 10.03 15.11 -20.97
C GLY A 395 11.41 14.50 -20.70
N MET A 396 11.48 13.18 -20.54
CA MET A 396 12.74 12.44 -20.36
C MET A 396 13.61 12.37 -21.65
N GLN A 397 13.10 12.82 -22.79
CA GLN A 397 13.85 12.78 -24.04
C GLN A 397 14.97 13.81 -24.07
N LYS A 398 16.18 13.36 -24.41
CA LYS A 398 17.39 14.20 -24.45
C LYS A 398 17.26 15.40 -25.38
N SER A 399 16.48 15.27 -26.45
CA SER A 399 16.19 16.33 -27.42
C SER A 399 15.17 17.36 -26.92
N VAL A 400 14.36 17.00 -25.92
CA VAL A 400 13.26 17.82 -25.42
C VAL A 400 13.72 18.64 -24.23
N LYS A 401 14.34 18.01 -23.22
CA LYS A 401 14.76 18.68 -21.96
C LYS A 401 13.64 19.51 -21.33
N SER A 402 12.44 18.93 -21.28
CA SER A 402 11.24 19.62 -20.80
C SER A 402 11.37 20.07 -19.34
N PRO A 403 11.87 19.23 -18.40
CA PRO A 403 12.02 19.66 -17.01
C PRO A 403 12.99 20.83 -16.85
N GLU A 404 14.07 20.88 -17.65
CA GLU A 404 15.02 22.00 -17.63
C GLU A 404 14.39 23.28 -18.17
N ARG A 405 13.62 23.20 -19.26
CA ARG A 405 12.87 24.34 -19.80
C ARG A 405 11.89 24.88 -18.76
N LEU A 406 11.09 24.00 -18.14
CA LEU A 406 10.14 24.38 -17.11
C LEU A 406 10.82 25.01 -15.90
N LYS A 407 11.96 24.44 -15.47
CA LYS A 407 12.75 25.00 -14.38
C LYS A 407 13.19 26.42 -14.66
N ASN A 408 13.62 26.72 -15.89
CA ASN A 408 14.02 28.06 -16.29
C ASN A 408 12.85 29.05 -16.26
N ILE A 409 11.68 28.64 -16.77
CA ILE A 409 10.45 29.45 -16.72
C ILE A 409 10.10 29.76 -15.26
N LEU A 410 10.05 28.75 -14.40
CA LEU A 410 9.71 28.94 -12.99
C LEU A 410 10.75 29.82 -12.26
N ASN A 411 12.04 29.69 -12.57
CA ASN A 411 13.06 30.54 -11.98
C ASN A 411 12.98 32.01 -12.42
N GLN A 412 12.38 32.29 -13.58
CA GLN A 412 12.10 33.66 -14.02
C GLN A 412 10.86 34.23 -13.31
N MET A 413 9.89 33.38 -13.01
CA MET A 413 8.63 33.77 -12.35
C MET A 413 8.78 33.99 -10.84
N PHE A 414 9.70 33.29 -10.18
CA PHE A 414 9.83 33.30 -8.72
C PHE A 414 11.24 33.67 -8.26
N GLN A 415 11.34 34.55 -7.27
CA GLN A 415 12.61 35.03 -6.73
C GLN A 415 13.36 33.97 -5.92
N ASN A 416 12.64 33.02 -5.31
CA ASN A 416 13.23 31.96 -4.49
C ASN A 416 12.45 30.64 -4.60
N GLU A 417 13.09 29.56 -4.16
CA GLU A 417 12.55 28.20 -4.23
C GLU A 417 11.30 27.98 -3.37
N LYS A 418 11.18 28.67 -2.23
CA LYS A 418 10.02 28.54 -1.35
C LYS A 418 8.77 29.08 -2.02
N ASP A 419 8.83 30.30 -2.56
CA ASP A 419 7.71 30.94 -3.24
C ASP A 419 7.27 30.12 -4.47
N ARG A 420 8.23 29.61 -5.24
CA ARG A 420 7.97 28.67 -6.34
C ARG A 420 7.22 27.43 -5.86
N THR A 421 7.71 26.79 -4.81
CA THR A 421 7.14 25.54 -4.29
C THR A 421 5.73 25.76 -3.73
N ASP A 422 5.54 26.85 -2.99
CA ASP A 422 4.24 27.22 -2.43
C ASP A 422 3.23 27.57 -3.53
N TRP A 423 3.68 28.30 -4.56
CA TRP A 423 2.84 28.58 -5.72
C TRP A 423 2.44 27.30 -6.48
N ILE A 424 3.39 26.40 -6.76
CA ILE A 424 3.11 25.10 -7.42
C ILE A 424 2.11 24.30 -6.58
N ARG A 425 2.29 24.24 -5.25
CA ARG A 425 1.38 23.52 -4.35
C ARG A 425 -0.04 24.05 -4.44
N ASN A 426 -0.19 25.38 -4.47
CA ASN A 426 -1.49 26.05 -4.43
C ASN A 426 -2.19 26.08 -5.80
N ASN A 427 -1.44 26.10 -6.90
CA ASN A 427 -2.00 26.29 -8.26
C ASN A 427 -1.95 25.02 -9.13
N ILE A 428 -1.06 24.07 -8.84
CA ILE A 428 -0.87 22.85 -9.65
C ILE A 428 -1.05 21.57 -8.85
N SER A 429 -0.36 21.36 -7.73
CA SER A 429 -0.66 20.34 -6.70
C SER A 429 0.49 20.14 -5.72
N GLU A 430 0.19 19.55 -4.55
CA GLU A 430 1.20 19.04 -3.63
C GLU A 430 2.16 18.04 -4.29
N TYR A 431 1.65 17.20 -5.19
CA TYR A 431 2.47 16.19 -5.84
C TYR A 431 3.42 16.82 -6.86
N ALA A 432 2.94 17.79 -7.64
CA ALA A 432 3.74 18.61 -8.54
C ALA A 432 4.91 19.29 -7.81
N ALA A 433 4.68 19.79 -6.59
CA ALA A 433 5.70 20.48 -5.79
C ALA A 433 6.83 19.56 -5.29
N SER A 434 6.73 18.23 -5.46
CA SER A 434 7.73 17.29 -4.97
C SER A 434 9.05 17.36 -5.75
N ASN A 435 8.98 17.54 -7.07
CA ASN A 435 10.13 17.76 -7.93
C ASN A 435 9.66 18.28 -9.30
N ILE A 436 10.61 18.82 -10.08
CA ILE A 436 10.33 19.45 -11.37
C ILE A 436 9.72 18.51 -12.42
N MET A 437 10.05 17.21 -12.38
CA MET A 437 9.48 16.24 -13.33
C MET A 437 7.99 16.02 -13.05
N GLU A 438 7.63 15.90 -11.78
CA GLU A 438 6.22 15.80 -11.38
C GLU A 438 5.47 17.11 -11.63
N THR A 439 6.14 18.27 -11.45
CA THR A 439 5.55 19.56 -11.85
C THR A 439 5.19 19.56 -13.34
N ASP A 440 6.11 19.09 -14.19
CA ASP A 440 5.93 19.05 -15.64
C ASP A 440 4.75 18.14 -16.05
N ALA A 441 4.68 16.95 -15.46
CA ALA A 441 3.62 15.98 -15.77
C ALA A 441 2.24 16.38 -15.23
N GLU A 442 2.17 16.99 -14.04
CA GLU A 442 0.91 17.51 -13.49
C GLU A 442 0.43 18.75 -14.26
N LEU A 443 1.34 19.63 -14.67
CA LEU A 443 1.01 20.79 -15.50
C LEU A 443 0.45 20.35 -16.86
N ALA A 444 1.08 19.37 -17.50
CA ALA A 444 0.58 18.73 -18.72
C ALA A 444 -0.84 18.16 -18.55
N THR A 445 -1.09 17.51 -17.42
CA THR A 445 -2.40 16.93 -17.08
C THR A 445 -3.46 18.02 -16.90
N LEU A 446 -3.11 19.11 -16.23
CA LEU A 446 -4.01 20.24 -15.97
C LEU A 446 -4.38 20.95 -17.28
N VAL A 447 -3.40 21.43 -18.04
CA VAL A 447 -3.62 22.23 -19.26
C VAL A 447 -4.32 21.43 -20.37
N SER A 448 -4.11 20.12 -20.40
CA SER A 448 -4.76 19.23 -21.35
C SER A 448 -6.05 18.61 -20.81
N SER A 449 -6.60 19.07 -19.69
CA SER A 449 -7.93 18.67 -19.22
C SER A 449 -9.03 19.23 -20.12
N PRO A 450 -10.13 18.50 -20.42
CA PRO A 450 -11.24 19.02 -21.22
C PRO A 450 -11.94 20.22 -20.55
N ASN A 451 -11.77 20.37 -19.24
CA ASN A 451 -12.37 21.45 -18.46
C ASN A 451 -11.39 22.62 -18.23
N TYR A 452 -10.17 22.54 -18.78
CA TYR A 452 -9.19 23.60 -18.62
C TYR A 452 -9.58 24.83 -19.43
N LYS A 453 -9.57 26.00 -18.78
CA LYS A 453 -9.81 27.28 -19.43
C LYS A 453 -8.47 27.95 -19.71
N THR A 454 -8.15 28.17 -20.98
CA THR A 454 -6.98 28.95 -21.41
C THR A 454 -6.97 30.32 -20.73
N GLY A 455 -5.79 30.76 -20.30
CA GLY A 455 -5.58 31.97 -19.50
C GLY A 455 -5.71 31.77 -17.98
N THR A 456 -6.00 30.55 -17.51
CA THR A 456 -6.07 30.27 -16.06
C THR A 456 -4.68 30.21 -15.43
N LEU A 457 -3.66 29.80 -16.20
CA LEU A 457 -2.28 29.80 -15.74
C LEU A 457 -1.48 30.93 -16.40
N PRO A 458 -0.34 31.31 -15.82
CA PRO A 458 0.64 32.15 -16.51
C PRO A 458 0.95 31.61 -17.90
N LYS A 459 0.95 32.50 -18.89
CA LYS A 459 1.03 32.17 -20.32
C LYS A 459 2.26 31.30 -20.63
N GLU A 460 3.38 31.56 -19.98
CA GLU A 460 4.63 30.84 -20.15
C GLU A 460 4.51 29.35 -19.78
N LEU A 461 3.68 29.04 -18.77
CA LEU A 461 3.42 27.66 -18.35
C LEU A 461 2.46 26.94 -19.30
N GLU A 462 1.45 27.65 -19.84
CA GLU A 462 0.59 27.09 -20.88
C GLU A 462 1.38 26.82 -22.17
N ASP A 463 2.17 27.80 -22.61
CA ASP A 463 3.03 27.70 -23.79
C ASP A 463 4.05 26.56 -23.65
N HIS A 464 4.53 26.31 -22.43
CA HIS A 464 5.38 25.16 -22.14
C HIS A 464 4.66 23.83 -22.41
N VAL A 465 3.42 23.65 -21.94
CA VAL A 465 2.65 22.43 -22.23
C VAL A 465 2.29 22.32 -23.72
N TYR A 466 1.92 23.44 -24.35
CA TYR A 466 1.63 23.47 -25.78
C TYR A 466 2.85 23.08 -26.60
N TRP A 467 4.04 23.55 -26.23
CA TRP A 467 5.29 23.09 -26.80
C TRP A 467 5.55 21.60 -26.50
N LEU A 468 5.31 21.13 -25.28
CA LEU A 468 5.50 19.72 -24.91
C LEU A 468 4.65 18.78 -25.78
N PHE A 469 3.45 19.17 -26.17
CA PHE A 469 2.55 18.36 -27.00
C PHE A 469 2.43 18.82 -28.47
N ASN A 470 3.30 19.72 -28.94
CA ASN A 470 3.23 20.32 -30.27
C ASN A 470 1.82 20.83 -30.63
N LYS A 471 1.14 21.54 -29.71
CA LYS A 471 -0.17 22.14 -30.01
C LYS A 471 0.00 23.20 -31.10
N ARG A 472 -0.79 23.09 -32.17
CA ARG A 472 -0.79 24.10 -33.25
C ARG A 472 -1.50 25.35 -32.72
N GLY A 473 -0.86 26.50 -32.92
CA GLY A 473 -1.33 27.81 -32.45
C GLY A 473 -2.66 28.23 -33.05
#